data_AF-A0A2S9WXM9-F1
#
_entry.id   AF-A0A2S9WXM9-F1
#
_cell.length_a   1.000
_cell.length_b   1.000
_cell.length_c   1.000
_cell.angle_alpha   90.00
_cell.angle_beta   90.00
_cell.angle_gamma   90.00
#
_symmetry.space_group_name_H-M   'P 1'
#
loop_
_entity.id
_entity.type
_entity.pdbx_description
1 polymer ?
#
loop_
_entity_poly.entity_id
_entity_poly.type
_entity_poly.pdbx_seq_one_letter_code
_entity_poly.pdbx_strand_id
1 'polypeptide(L)' 'MTDITITDPLLVAPNGSLTGGPIASLAPGAVDTTTFSGSYTIQQSDIDAGTVTNQALARERILMVTM' A
#
# COMPACT_ATOMS: atom_id res chain seq x y z
N MET A 1 10.02 -7.31 -10.89
CA MET A 1 9.91 -7.44 -9.42
C MET A 1 8.73 -8.37 -9.14
N THR A 2 8.85 -9.30 -8.21
CA THR A 2 7.81 -10.31 -7.93
C THR A 2 7.38 -10.27 -6.48
N ASP A 3 6.13 -10.68 -6.22
CA ASP A 3 5.53 -10.72 -4.88
C ASP A 3 5.66 -9.39 -4.12
N ILE A 4 5.15 -8.30 -4.70
CA ILE A 4 5.20 -6.98 -4.07
C ILE A 4 4.07 -6.88 -3.04
N THR A 5 4.43 -6.62 -1.80
CA THR A 5 3.51 -6.40 -0.69
C THR A 5 3.57 -4.94 -0.25
N ILE A 6 2.42 -4.36 0.05
CA ILE A 6 2.30 -2.98 0.50
C ILE A 6 1.65 -2.98 1.89
N THR A 7 2.26 -2.27 2.82
CA THR A 7 1.72 -2.05 4.16
C THR A 7 1.62 -0.56 4.43
N ASP A 8 0.51 -0.12 5.00
CA ASP A 8 0.27 1.28 5.36
C ASP A 8 -0.37 1.34 6.76
N PRO A 9 0.28 1.97 7.76
CA PRO A 9 -0.25 2.05 9.12
C PRO A 9 -1.53 2.87 9.26
N LEU A 10 -1.81 3.81 8.36
CA LEU A 10 -3.01 4.63 8.41
C LEU A 10 -4.23 3.90 7.83
N LEU A 11 -3.99 3.01 6.87
CA LEU A 11 -5.02 2.28 6.14
C LEU A 11 -5.39 0.94 6.81
N VAL A 12 -5.54 0.96 8.13
CA VAL A 12 -5.98 -0.16 8.94
C VAL A 12 -7.33 0.12 9.59
N ALA A 13 -8.10 -0.94 9.86
CA ALA A 13 -9.39 -0.81 10.53
C ALA A 13 -9.22 -0.13 11.90
N PRO A 14 -10.20 0.68 12.36
CA PRO A 14 -11.55 0.82 11.79
C PRO A 14 -11.69 1.94 10.74
N ASN A 15 -10.75 2.87 10.66
CA ASN A 15 -10.92 4.12 9.90
C ASN A 15 -10.25 4.08 8.52
N GLY A 16 -9.48 3.04 8.23
CA GLY A 16 -8.91 2.80 6.92
C GLY A 16 -9.04 1.34 6.49
N SER A 17 -8.78 1.11 5.22
CA SER A 17 -8.70 -0.21 4.64
C SER A 17 -7.70 -0.24 3.49
N LEU A 18 -6.98 -1.36 3.40
CA LEU A 18 -6.18 -1.74 2.26
C LEU A 18 -6.87 -2.91 1.57
N THR A 19 -7.17 -2.76 0.28
CA THR A 19 -7.81 -3.78 -0.53
C THR A 19 -6.90 -4.16 -1.69
N GLY A 20 -6.63 -5.44 -1.82
CA GLY A 20 -5.71 -5.99 -2.80
C GLY A 20 -4.95 -7.18 -2.22
N GLY A 21 -4.18 -7.84 -3.06
CA GLY A 21 -3.23 -8.87 -2.65
C GLY A 21 -1.80 -8.42 -2.97
N PRO A 22 -0.81 -9.30 -2.76
CA PRO A 22 0.51 -9.06 -3.30
C PRO A 22 0.40 -8.85 -4.82
N ILE A 23 1.02 -7.79 -5.33
CA ILE A 23 1.12 -7.60 -6.78
C ILE A 23 2.13 -8.63 -7.29
N ALA A 24 1.64 -9.60 -8.06
CA ALA A 24 2.42 -10.77 -8.45
C ALA A 24 3.69 -10.41 -9.22
N SER A 25 3.61 -9.45 -10.14
CA SER A 25 4.77 -8.94 -10.88
C SER A 25 4.55 -7.53 -11.41
N LEU A 26 5.57 -6.69 -11.30
CA LEU A 26 5.67 -5.39 -11.97
C LEU A 26 7.00 -5.32 -12.73
N ALA A 27 6.91 -4.97 -14.02
CA ALA A 27 8.08 -4.64 -14.82
C ALA A 27 8.61 -3.24 -14.44
N PRO A 28 9.90 -2.93 -14.66
CA PRO A 28 10.42 -1.59 -14.44
C PRO A 28 9.62 -0.54 -15.22
N GLY A 29 9.15 0.50 -14.53
CA GLY A 29 8.34 1.58 -15.12
C GLY A 29 6.86 1.23 -15.35
N ALA A 30 6.42 -0.01 -15.06
CA ALA A 30 5.00 -0.36 -15.05
C ALA A 30 4.30 0.21 -13.81
N VAL A 31 2.99 0.44 -13.91
CA VAL A 31 2.14 0.96 -12.84
C VAL A 31 0.90 0.08 -12.74
N ASP A 32 0.51 -0.27 -11.52
CA ASP A 32 -0.78 -0.89 -11.22
C ASP A 32 -1.74 0.17 -10.65
N THR A 33 -2.89 0.33 -11.28
CA THR A 33 -3.94 1.26 -10.86
C THR A 33 -5.30 0.56 -10.67
N THR A 34 -5.36 -0.76 -10.77
CA THR A 34 -6.63 -1.51 -10.86
C THR A 34 -6.76 -2.61 -9.82
N THR A 35 -5.67 -3.19 -9.33
CA THR A 35 -5.73 -4.36 -8.44
C THR A 35 -5.46 -4.04 -6.97
N PHE A 36 -4.88 -2.87 -6.68
CA PHE A 36 -4.51 -2.45 -5.33
C PHE A 36 -5.06 -1.06 -5.02
N SER A 37 -5.82 -0.94 -3.93
CA SER A 37 -6.41 0.34 -3.50
C SER A 37 -6.44 0.46 -1.97
N GLY A 38 -6.46 1.70 -1.50
CA GLY A 38 -6.51 2.05 -0.09
C GLY A 38 -7.55 3.13 0.15
N SER A 39 -8.26 3.07 1.27
CA SER A 39 -9.23 4.10 1.66
C SER A 39 -9.04 4.49 3.12
N TYR A 40 -9.21 5.79 3.41
CA TYR A 40 -9.16 6.34 4.76
C TYR A 40 -10.31 7.30 4.94
N THR A 41 -11.06 7.16 6.04
CA THR A 41 -12.11 8.09 6.42
C THR A 41 -11.52 9.11 7.38
N ILE A 42 -11.51 10.39 6.96
CA ILE A 42 -11.03 11.51 7.78
C ILE A 42 -11.82 11.57 9.08
N GLN A 43 -11.11 11.75 10.18
CA GLN A 43 -11.65 11.86 11.53
C GLN A 43 -11.69 13.30 12.01
N GLN A 44 -12.49 13.57 13.04
CA GLN A 44 -12.53 14.91 13.64
C GLN A 44 -11.17 15.32 14.21
N SER A 45 -10.42 14.38 14.79
CA SER A 45 -9.05 14.63 15.27
C SER A 45 -8.11 15.11 14.18
N ASP A 46 -8.31 14.66 12.95
CA ASP A 46 -7.50 15.07 11.80
C ASP A 46 -7.84 16.50 11.37
N ILE A 47 -9.13 16.86 11.44
CA ILE A 47 -9.61 18.22 11.22
C ILE A 47 -9.03 19.15 12.29
N ASP A 48 -9.06 18.73 13.56
CA ASP A 48 -8.54 19.50 14.69
C ASP A 48 -7.00 19.65 14.60
N ALA A 49 -6.30 18.63 14.10
CA ALA A 49 -4.86 18.68 13.80
C ALA A 49 -4.53 19.47 12.52
N GLY A 50 -5.53 19.72 11.67
CA GLY A 50 -5.41 20.42 10.38
C GLY A 50 -4.60 19.67 9.32
N THR A 51 -4.10 18.46 9.60
CA THR A 51 -3.23 17.69 8.71
C THR A 51 -3.39 16.19 8.92
N VAL A 52 -3.18 15.42 7.85
CA VAL A 52 -3.07 13.96 7.87
C VAL A 52 -1.77 13.58 7.16
N THR A 53 -0.94 12.76 7.80
CA THR A 53 0.27 12.21 7.18
C THR A 53 0.05 10.74 6.89
N ASN A 54 0.24 10.34 5.63
CA ASN A 54 0.16 8.95 5.22
C ASN A 54 1.53 8.43 4.75
N GLN A 55 1.92 7.22 5.15
CA GLN A 55 3.17 6.60 4.72
C GLN A 55 2.99 5.09 4.50
N ALA A 56 3.09 4.67 3.25
CA ALA A 56 3.09 3.27 2.87
C ALA A 56 4.51 2.74 2.64
N LEU A 57 4.69 1.43 2.85
CA LEU A 57 5.92 0.70 2.59
C LEU A 57 5.67 -0.44 1.63
N ALA A 58 6.39 -0.43 0.50
CA ALA A 58 6.41 -1.52 -0.46
C ALA A 58 7.63 -2.42 -0.24
N ARG A 59 7.43 -3.74 -0.28
CA ARG A 59 8.49 -4.75 -0.23
C ARG A 59 8.28 -5.79 -1.31
N GLU A 60 9.35 -6.13 -2.00
CA GLU A 60 9.38 -7.22 -2.98
C GLU A 60 10.11 -8.43 -2.43
N ARG A 61 9.86 -9.59 -3.04
CA ARG A 61 10.70 -10.77 -2.85
C ARG A 61 11.64 -10.91 -4.04
N ILE A 62 12.94 -10.88 -3.77
CA ILE A 62 13.96 -11.24 -4.75
C ILE A 62 14.15 -12.76 -4.68
N LEU A 63 13.71 -13.48 -5.70
CA LEU A 63 14.10 -14.87 -5.88
C LEU A 63 15.49 -14.86 -6.54
N MET A 64 16.53 -15.24 -5.79
CA MET A 64 17.82 -15.56 -6.41
C MET A 64 17.61 -16.78 -7.29
N VAL A 65 17.63 -16.59 -8.62
CA VAL A 65 17.70 -17.71 -9.56
C VAL A 65 19.07 -18.33 -9.37
N THR A 66 19.14 -19.45 -8.64
CA THR A 66 20.34 -20.29 -8.64
C THR A 66 20.47 -20.81 -10.08
N MET A 67 21.53 -20.37 -10.78
CA MET A 67 21.92 -20.92 -12.07
C MET A 67 22.47 -22.34 -11.92
#